data_AF-A0A7S8WEN3-F1
#
_entry.id   AF-A0A7S8WEN3-F1
#
_cell.length_a   1.000
_cell.length_b   1.000
_cell.length_c   1.000
_cell.angle_alpha   90.00
_cell.angle_beta   90.00
_cell.angle_gamma   90.00
#
_symmetry.space_group_name_H-M   'P 1'
#
loop_
_entity.id
_entity.type
_entity.pdbx_description
1 polymer ?
#
loop_
_entity_poly.entity_id
_entity_poly.type
_entity_poly.pdbx_seq_one_letter_code
_entity_poly.pdbx_strand_id
1 'polypeptide(L)'
;MTNTSADQNKNSSDENKVKPLWEILKPYKDKYLQVWWYGGMAKGKRPGDQPQVHVLFREVLDDFSPTDNFIQITTNITDLVSWRVDSIWHQQRKIHFLNNDIYEFVIDHTDFEFKFLKIYENVDEKKRINFLKKREECEIVDSKRKKNCISFKLNHPEFDELLIPCLEFLTRAYGLSTELIRVLTTYNESERESRLYTPHIGEKGLWTVLLGDGITRADHVFVAYYKYTEMAKNATRILFSSIVENSNFKQANIYPKVVPWHDETLPIRVSGFRLAGTKTFVVTRIRGMKSPKDDYIRIIPKVTERINTTTDTDHPNPPLPQLGSGDINVSTNPGGRRPPSNHELIEDDFEWIDGGPTSELSKYKYKKQAKRPKRKKKYIETQTISTGAPDNSPDVLNSQIVPSTKDSKEFQAPEDGRIIGLWKACLKANEISPDIIQGVNYYTFEKGFDFSELPMLIGFFTESEVQTHKTWCYANSFKTQIRGALIIRLNVSQLEPVYIFDIQPATYTSTVEGETLTKERGHAGLIFRMKQEKNLEQFISDLMYLLPLNEGSYPQEVFQSLLVTQIFLFRHSHTKGLTEGESTLLNALRKIGIDKISFKN
;
A
#
# COMPACT_ATOMS: atom_id res chain seq x y z
N MET A 1 56.86 27.88 -19.82
CA MET A 1 56.32 26.54 -20.10
C MET A 1 56.11 25.84 -18.77
N THR A 2 54.87 25.83 -18.30
CA THR A 2 54.46 25.14 -17.06
C THR A 2 53.01 24.72 -17.28
N ASN A 3 52.82 23.52 -17.83
CA ASN A 3 51.52 22.89 -17.97
C ASN A 3 51.24 22.08 -16.70
N THR A 4 50.35 22.59 -15.86
CA THR A 4 49.65 21.82 -14.84
C THR A 4 48.62 20.90 -15.51
N SER A 5 48.94 19.60 -15.64
CA SER A 5 47.92 18.57 -15.84
C SER A 5 47.45 18.10 -14.47
N ALA A 6 46.23 18.50 -14.10
CA ALA A 6 45.52 17.89 -12.99
C ALA A 6 45.14 16.46 -13.39
N ASP A 7 45.79 15.48 -12.77
CA ASP A 7 45.39 14.08 -12.85
C ASP A 7 43.95 13.94 -12.35
N GLN A 8 43.09 13.45 -13.24
CA GLN A 8 41.73 13.05 -12.94
C GLN A 8 41.79 11.82 -12.02
N ASN A 9 41.63 12.04 -10.72
CA ASN A 9 41.17 11.00 -9.81
C ASN A 9 39.74 10.60 -10.22
N LYS A 10 39.62 9.50 -11.00
CA LYS A 10 38.35 8.78 -11.16
C LYS A 10 37.93 8.22 -9.81
N ASN A 11 37.09 8.95 -9.10
CA ASN A 11 36.31 8.42 -7.99
C ASN A 11 35.45 7.25 -8.51
N SER A 12 35.73 6.05 -8.02
CA SER A 12 35.01 4.81 -8.27
C SER A 12 33.64 4.75 -7.57
N SER A 13 32.92 5.86 -7.48
CA SER A 13 31.68 5.96 -6.69
C SER A 13 30.38 5.61 -7.42
N ASP A 14 30.44 5.20 -8.70
CA ASP A 14 29.23 5.03 -9.53
C ASP A 14 28.63 3.61 -9.58
N GLU A 15 29.26 2.58 -9.01
CA GLU A 15 28.77 1.19 -9.13
C GLU A 15 27.69 0.76 -8.11
N ASN A 16 27.32 1.58 -7.13
CA ASN A 16 26.42 1.17 -6.05
C ASN A 16 25.17 2.07 -5.87
N LYS A 17 24.55 2.50 -6.97
CA LYS A 17 23.16 2.99 -6.91
C LYS A 17 22.21 1.81 -6.72
N VAL A 18 21.53 1.79 -5.59
CA VAL A 18 20.54 0.77 -5.23
C VAL A 18 19.37 0.91 -6.18
N LYS A 19 19.14 -0.12 -7.00
CA LYS A 19 18.06 -0.17 -7.96
C LYS A 19 16.72 -0.21 -7.21
N PRO A 20 15.76 0.69 -7.52
CA PRO A 20 14.38 0.57 -7.06
C PRO A 20 13.81 -0.82 -7.33
N LEU A 21 12.88 -1.29 -6.50
CA LEU A 21 12.25 -2.62 -6.66
C LEU A 21 11.69 -2.83 -8.08
N TRP A 22 11.14 -1.78 -8.68
CA TRP A 22 10.64 -1.84 -10.05
C TRP A 22 11.73 -2.09 -11.09
N GLU A 23 12.96 -1.62 -10.88
CA GLU A 23 14.09 -1.94 -11.76
C GLU A 23 14.54 -3.40 -11.61
N ILE A 24 14.37 -3.97 -10.41
CA ILE A 24 14.63 -5.39 -10.15
C ILE A 24 13.58 -6.27 -10.84
N LEU A 25 12.32 -5.83 -10.86
CA LEU A 25 11.22 -6.53 -11.52
C LEU A 25 11.14 -6.26 -13.03
N LYS A 26 11.81 -5.22 -13.54
CA LYS A 26 11.80 -4.83 -14.96
C LYS A 26 12.11 -5.98 -15.93
N PRO A 27 13.09 -6.88 -15.68
CA PRO A 27 13.34 -8.03 -16.55
C PRO A 27 12.20 -9.05 -16.60
N TYR A 28 11.30 -9.00 -15.62
CA TYR A 28 10.17 -9.92 -15.45
C TYR A 28 8.83 -9.22 -15.67
N LYS A 29 8.84 -8.02 -16.28
CA LYS A 29 7.63 -7.21 -16.50
C LYS A 29 6.53 -8.00 -17.23
N ASP A 30 6.88 -8.92 -18.12
CA ASP A 30 5.89 -9.65 -18.92
C ASP A 30 5.50 -11.01 -18.28
N LYS A 31 5.96 -11.30 -17.06
CA LYS A 31 5.73 -12.56 -16.35
C LYS A 31 4.77 -12.38 -15.18
N TYR A 32 4.05 -13.45 -14.85
CA TYR A 32 3.32 -13.55 -13.59
C TYR A 32 4.23 -14.25 -12.57
N LEU A 33 4.40 -13.63 -11.42
CA LEU A 33 5.29 -14.08 -10.37
C LEU A 33 4.50 -14.33 -9.09
N GLN A 34 4.37 -15.59 -8.70
CA GLN A 34 3.84 -15.97 -7.41
C GLN A 34 4.93 -15.84 -6.34
N VAL A 35 4.66 -15.18 -5.22
CA VAL A 35 5.51 -15.29 -4.03
C VAL A 35 5.36 -16.71 -3.49
N TRP A 36 6.39 -17.53 -3.70
CA TRP A 36 6.37 -18.94 -3.33
C TRP A 36 6.67 -19.16 -1.86
N TRP A 37 7.71 -18.49 -1.34
CA TRP A 37 8.16 -18.64 0.04
C TRP A 37 9.11 -17.52 0.50
N TYR A 38 9.26 -17.36 1.81
CA TYR A 38 10.32 -16.54 2.40
C TYR A 38 11.56 -17.37 2.71
N GLY A 39 12.68 -17.01 2.08
CA GLY A 39 13.97 -17.61 2.35
C GLY A 39 14.56 -17.14 3.68
N GLY A 40 15.87 -16.86 3.67
CA GLY A 40 16.56 -16.28 4.82
C GLY A 40 16.59 -14.75 4.77
N MET A 41 17.00 -14.14 5.88
CA MET A 41 17.34 -12.74 5.95
C MET A 41 18.84 -12.52 5.74
N ALA A 42 19.20 -11.32 5.27
CA ALA A 42 20.56 -10.82 5.19
C ALA A 42 20.68 -9.55 6.05
N LYS A 43 21.86 -9.34 6.64
CA LYS A 43 22.12 -8.16 7.48
C LYS A 43 22.06 -6.88 6.64
N GLY A 44 21.54 -5.81 7.24
CA GLY A 44 21.73 -4.45 6.73
C GLY A 44 23.22 -4.14 6.54
N LYS A 45 23.56 -3.39 5.48
CA LYS A 45 24.95 -3.11 5.11
C LYS A 45 25.62 -2.14 6.09
N ARG A 46 24.85 -1.23 6.71
CA ARG A 46 25.33 -0.22 7.66
C ARG A 46 24.56 -0.29 8.98
N PRO A 47 25.12 0.23 10.09
CA PRO A 47 24.37 0.42 11.32
C PRO A 47 23.09 1.22 11.08
N GLY A 48 21.95 0.72 11.56
CA GLY A 48 20.64 1.35 11.36
C GLY A 48 19.99 1.09 10.00
N ASP A 49 20.66 0.35 9.09
CA ASP A 49 20.00 -0.22 7.91
C ASP A 49 19.12 -1.38 8.37
N GLN A 50 17.90 -1.41 7.86
CA GLN A 50 17.01 -2.53 8.10
C GLN A 50 17.54 -3.82 7.44
N PRO A 51 17.25 -5.00 8.03
CA PRO A 51 17.57 -6.25 7.38
C PRO A 51 16.88 -6.41 6.03
N GLN A 52 17.52 -7.16 5.15
CA GLN A 52 16.94 -7.59 3.89
C GLN A 52 16.46 -9.04 3.99
N VAL A 53 15.52 -9.42 3.13
CA VAL A 53 14.92 -10.75 3.08
C VAL A 53 15.01 -11.28 1.66
N HIS A 54 15.43 -12.54 1.53
CA HIS A 54 15.37 -13.27 0.28
C HIS A 54 13.95 -13.79 0.09
N VAL A 55 13.22 -13.23 -0.86
CA VAL A 55 11.87 -13.65 -1.25
C VAL A 55 11.99 -14.49 -2.50
N LEU A 56 11.42 -15.69 -2.45
CA LEU A 56 11.40 -16.61 -3.57
C LEU A 56 10.11 -16.43 -4.36
N PHE A 57 10.26 -16.14 -5.63
CA PHE A 57 9.19 -16.11 -6.60
C PHE A 57 9.21 -17.35 -7.47
N ARG A 58 8.03 -17.82 -7.84
CA ARG A 58 7.81 -18.84 -8.85
C ARG A 58 7.09 -18.20 -10.02
N GLU A 59 7.60 -18.39 -11.21
CA GLU A 59 6.89 -17.96 -12.42
C GLU A 59 5.66 -18.83 -12.63
N VAL A 60 4.54 -18.20 -12.96
CA VAL A 60 3.28 -18.85 -13.31
C VAL A 60 2.83 -18.37 -14.68
N LEU A 61 2.05 -19.18 -15.38
CA LEU A 61 1.46 -18.81 -16.67
C LEU A 61 0.26 -17.87 -16.48
N ASP A 62 -0.30 -17.36 -17.59
CA ASP A 62 -1.48 -16.46 -17.57
C ASP A 62 -2.72 -17.10 -16.92
N ASP A 63 -2.81 -18.43 -16.89
CA ASP A 63 -3.85 -19.21 -16.20
C ASP A 63 -3.49 -19.53 -14.73
N PHE A 64 -2.41 -18.92 -14.23
CA PHE A 64 -1.82 -19.14 -12.91
C PHE A 64 -1.29 -20.56 -12.65
N SER A 65 -1.17 -21.40 -13.67
CA SER A 65 -0.51 -22.68 -13.53
C SER A 65 0.99 -22.50 -13.24
N PRO A 66 1.57 -23.27 -12.31
CA PRO A 66 2.94 -23.06 -11.88
C PRO A 66 3.96 -23.60 -12.89
N THR A 67 5.03 -22.84 -13.14
CA THR A 67 6.18 -23.31 -13.93
C THR A 67 7.30 -23.86 -13.04
N ASP A 68 8.37 -24.37 -13.65
CA ASP A 68 9.58 -24.80 -12.92
C ASP A 68 10.61 -23.67 -12.73
N ASN A 69 10.29 -22.45 -13.16
CA ASN A 69 11.22 -21.33 -13.04
C ASN A 69 11.05 -20.59 -11.71
N PHE A 70 12.15 -20.52 -10.95
CA PHE A 70 12.23 -19.86 -9.66
C PHE A 70 13.21 -18.69 -9.70
N ILE A 71 12.80 -17.58 -9.08
CA ILE A 71 13.57 -16.33 -9.03
C ILE A 71 13.67 -15.89 -7.58
N GLN A 72 14.89 -15.67 -7.09
CA GLN A 72 15.10 -15.11 -5.77
C GLN A 72 15.35 -13.61 -5.87
N ILE A 73 14.53 -12.82 -5.17
CA ILE A 73 14.69 -11.36 -5.07
C ILE A 73 15.03 -11.00 -3.63
N THR A 74 15.99 -10.11 -3.44
CA THR A 74 16.35 -9.60 -2.11
C THR A 74 15.72 -8.22 -1.91
N THR A 75 14.89 -8.08 -0.88
CA THR A 75 14.11 -6.86 -0.60
C THR A 75 14.22 -6.47 0.87
N ASN A 76 13.74 -5.30 1.28
CA ASN A 76 13.74 -4.94 2.70
C ASN A 76 12.69 -5.74 3.47
N ILE A 77 12.90 -5.96 4.76
CA ILE A 77 11.91 -6.65 5.60
C ILE A 77 10.54 -5.96 5.61
N THR A 78 10.50 -4.64 5.46
CA THR A 78 9.27 -3.86 5.36
C THR A 78 8.41 -4.22 4.15
N ASP A 79 9.04 -4.69 3.08
CA ASP A 79 8.34 -4.97 1.82
C ASP A 79 7.57 -6.31 1.91
N LEU A 80 7.84 -7.13 2.94
CA LEU A 80 7.10 -8.36 3.19
C LEU A 80 5.63 -8.11 3.55
N VAL A 81 5.28 -6.92 4.06
CA VAL A 81 3.88 -6.55 4.31
C VAL A 81 3.08 -6.57 2.99
N SER A 82 3.71 -6.23 1.87
CA SER A 82 3.14 -6.33 0.52
C SER A 82 3.32 -7.73 -0.08
N TRP A 83 4.53 -8.28 -0.05
CA TRP A 83 4.89 -9.52 -0.74
C TRP A 83 4.55 -10.76 0.08
N ARG A 84 3.27 -11.13 0.07
CA ARG A 84 2.75 -12.26 0.86
C ARG A 84 2.84 -13.57 0.12
N VAL A 85 3.21 -14.64 0.81
CA VAL A 85 3.20 -15.98 0.20
C VAL A 85 1.84 -16.23 -0.43
N ASP A 86 1.81 -16.83 -1.63
CA ASP A 86 0.63 -17.02 -2.48
C ASP A 86 0.11 -15.80 -3.24
N SER A 87 0.64 -14.60 -3.01
CA SER A 87 0.32 -13.45 -3.88
C SER A 87 0.95 -13.61 -5.26
N ILE A 88 0.17 -13.33 -6.29
CA ILE A 88 0.59 -13.31 -7.69
C ILE A 88 0.78 -11.87 -8.13
N TRP A 89 1.94 -11.58 -8.72
CA TRP A 89 2.33 -10.25 -9.15
C TRP A 89 2.57 -10.22 -10.66
N HIS A 90 2.07 -9.17 -11.31
CA HIS A 90 2.35 -8.87 -12.70
C HIS A 90 2.53 -7.37 -12.85
N GLN A 91 3.56 -6.95 -13.59
CA GLN A 91 3.80 -5.54 -13.91
C GLN A 91 3.72 -4.59 -12.71
N GLN A 92 4.30 -5.01 -11.59
CA GLN A 92 4.34 -4.28 -10.32
C GLN A 92 3.01 -4.16 -9.58
N ARG A 93 2.01 -4.98 -9.93
CA ARG A 93 0.75 -5.04 -9.19
C ARG A 93 0.52 -6.43 -8.66
N LYS A 94 -0.13 -6.52 -7.51
CA LYS A 94 -0.73 -7.77 -7.09
C LYS A 94 -2.01 -7.98 -7.90
N ILE A 95 -2.10 -9.17 -8.50
CA ILE A 95 -3.21 -9.57 -9.37
C ILE A 95 -4.16 -10.51 -8.63
N HIS A 96 -3.62 -11.44 -7.86
CA HIS A 96 -4.43 -12.50 -7.26
C HIS A 96 -3.75 -13.14 -6.05
N PHE A 97 -4.50 -14.01 -5.37
CA PHE A 97 -3.97 -14.95 -4.38
C PHE A 97 -4.38 -16.37 -4.75
N LEU A 98 -3.40 -17.29 -4.84
CA LEU A 98 -3.65 -18.65 -5.33
C LEU A 98 -4.49 -19.50 -4.36
N ASN A 99 -4.30 -19.34 -3.05
CA ASN A 99 -4.96 -20.18 -2.03
C ASN A 99 -5.93 -19.33 -1.19
N ASN A 100 -7.23 -19.45 -1.41
CA ASN A 100 -8.23 -18.69 -0.66
C ASN A 100 -8.86 -19.47 0.51
N ASP A 101 -8.37 -20.67 0.80
CA ASP A 101 -8.89 -21.49 1.89
C ASP A 101 -8.59 -20.82 3.25
N ILE A 102 -9.57 -20.91 4.14
CA ILE A 102 -9.48 -20.37 5.50
C ILE A 102 -9.72 -21.50 6.48
N TYR A 103 -8.73 -21.73 7.33
CA TYR A 103 -8.80 -22.63 8.47
C TYR A 103 -8.71 -21.81 9.75
N GLU A 104 -9.51 -22.15 10.75
CA GLU A 104 -9.47 -21.52 12.06
C GLU A 104 -8.95 -22.53 13.09
N PHE A 105 -7.94 -22.12 13.85
CA PHE A 105 -7.34 -22.91 14.92
C PHE A 105 -7.32 -22.09 16.20
N VAL A 106 -7.35 -22.76 17.35
CA VAL A 106 -7.08 -22.14 18.65
C VAL A 106 -5.68 -22.56 19.08
N ILE A 107 -4.80 -21.59 19.32
CA ILE A 107 -3.39 -21.84 19.65
C ILE A 107 -3.06 -21.35 21.06
N ASP A 108 -2.34 -22.18 21.82
CA ASP A 108 -1.74 -21.82 23.10
C ASP A 108 -0.42 -21.08 22.82
N HIS A 109 -0.36 -19.81 23.18
CA HIS A 109 0.80 -18.95 22.91
C HIS A 109 1.97 -19.22 23.88
N THR A 110 1.82 -20.14 24.83
CA THR A 110 2.86 -20.54 25.80
C THR A 110 3.50 -21.88 25.47
N ASP A 111 2.81 -22.80 24.77
CA ASP A 111 3.33 -24.10 24.34
C ASP A 111 3.71 -24.07 22.85
N PHE A 112 4.99 -23.75 22.58
CA PHE A 112 5.51 -23.71 21.23
C PHE A 112 6.93 -24.27 21.10
N GLU A 113 7.26 -24.72 19.89
CA GLU A 113 8.56 -25.26 19.55
C GLU A 113 9.10 -24.63 18.26
N PHE A 114 10.42 -24.57 18.13
CA PHE A 114 11.06 -24.16 16.89
C PHE A 114 11.39 -25.37 16.01
N LYS A 115 10.92 -25.33 14.76
CA LYS A 115 11.18 -26.35 13.74
C LYS A 115 11.82 -25.74 12.48
N PHE A 116 12.40 -26.59 11.65
CA PHE A 116 12.97 -26.20 10.37
C PHE A 116 12.25 -26.90 9.24
N LEU A 117 11.51 -26.13 8.45
CA LEU A 117 10.90 -26.58 7.22
C LEU A 117 11.90 -26.39 6.06
N LYS A 118 12.38 -27.50 5.52
CA LYS A 118 13.25 -27.55 4.36
C LYS A 118 12.39 -27.44 3.09
N ILE A 119 12.58 -26.35 2.34
CA ILE A 119 11.85 -26.03 1.11
C ILE A 119 12.69 -26.18 -0.18
N TYR A 120 13.86 -26.83 -0.07
CA TYR A 120 14.83 -27.01 -1.15
C TYR A 120 15.51 -28.35 -1.03
N GLU A 121 15.88 -29.00 -2.13
CA GLU A 121 16.53 -30.31 -2.13
C GLU A 121 18.01 -30.21 -1.74
N ASN A 122 18.78 -29.53 -2.60
CA ASN A 122 20.24 -29.39 -2.54
C ASN A 122 20.67 -28.03 -3.10
N VAL A 123 21.90 -27.64 -2.79
CA VAL A 123 22.60 -26.53 -3.44
C VAL A 123 23.39 -27.12 -4.60
N ASP A 124 23.13 -26.69 -5.83
CA ASP A 124 23.83 -27.19 -7.02
C ASP A 124 25.32 -26.78 -7.02
N GLU A 125 26.09 -27.35 -7.95
CA GLU A 125 27.53 -27.06 -8.11
C GLU A 125 27.84 -25.56 -8.35
N LYS A 126 26.84 -24.80 -8.82
CA LYS A 126 26.90 -23.34 -9.04
C LYS A 126 26.39 -22.53 -7.85
N LYS A 127 26.17 -23.17 -6.70
CA LYS A 127 25.60 -22.59 -5.47
C LYS A 127 24.16 -22.06 -5.61
N ARG A 128 23.41 -22.53 -6.60
CA ARG A 128 21.98 -22.22 -6.76
C ARG A 128 21.16 -23.22 -5.94
N ILE A 129 20.19 -22.71 -5.21
CA ILE A 129 19.30 -23.53 -4.39
C ILE A 129 18.25 -24.17 -5.31
N ASN A 130 18.17 -25.50 -5.33
CA ASN A 130 17.11 -26.21 -6.04
C ASN A 130 15.87 -26.28 -5.13
N PHE A 131 14.89 -25.42 -5.37
CA PHE A 131 13.68 -25.36 -4.56
C PHE A 131 12.73 -26.51 -4.91
N LEU A 132 12.01 -27.00 -3.90
CA LEU A 132 11.01 -28.04 -4.08
C LEU A 132 9.86 -27.52 -4.93
N LYS A 133 9.43 -28.33 -5.90
CA LYS A 133 8.42 -27.94 -6.88
C LYS A 133 7.01 -28.03 -6.31
N LYS A 134 6.78 -28.94 -5.37
CA LYS A 134 5.50 -29.08 -4.68
C LYS A 134 5.69 -28.77 -3.20
N ARG A 135 4.67 -28.16 -2.59
CA ARG A 135 4.72 -27.79 -1.17
C ARG A 135 4.63 -29.01 -0.27
N GLU A 136 3.91 -30.02 -0.74
CA GLU A 136 3.72 -31.32 -0.12
C GLU A 136 5.03 -32.10 0.01
N GLU A 137 6.02 -31.80 -0.84
CA GLU A 137 7.38 -32.38 -0.79
C GLU A 137 8.28 -31.74 0.28
N CYS A 138 7.83 -30.65 0.92
CA CYS A 138 8.61 -30.04 2.00
C CYS A 138 8.79 -31.01 3.16
N GLU A 139 9.89 -30.86 3.90
CA GLU A 139 10.22 -31.77 4.99
C GLU A 139 10.58 -31.00 6.25
N ILE A 140 10.07 -31.47 7.39
CA ILE A 140 10.54 -31.02 8.70
C ILE A 140 11.83 -31.76 8.99
N VAL A 141 12.93 -31.02 9.07
CA VAL A 141 14.26 -31.58 9.32
C VAL A 141 14.76 -31.13 10.68
N ASP A 142 15.33 -32.04 11.47
CA ASP A 142 16.00 -31.64 12.70
C ASP A 142 17.30 -30.90 12.36
N SER A 143 17.31 -29.60 12.59
CA SER A 143 18.49 -28.76 12.43
C SER A 143 18.79 -28.05 13.74
N LYS A 144 20.01 -28.28 14.26
CA LYS A 144 20.52 -27.56 15.44
C LYS A 144 20.78 -26.08 15.17
N ARG A 145 20.92 -25.67 13.89
CA ARG A 145 21.34 -24.31 13.51
C ARG A 145 20.25 -23.50 12.82
N LYS A 146 19.41 -24.13 12.01
CA LYS A 146 18.35 -23.44 11.25
C LYS A 146 17.02 -23.74 11.92
N LYS A 147 16.23 -22.71 12.18
CA LYS A 147 14.85 -22.81 12.67
C LYS A 147 14.07 -21.66 12.06
N ASN A 148 13.20 -21.96 11.09
CA ASN A 148 12.49 -20.96 10.29
C ASN A 148 10.98 -20.93 10.54
N CYS A 149 10.48 -21.83 11.39
CA CYS A 149 9.07 -21.91 11.75
C CYS A 149 8.91 -22.05 13.27
N ILE A 150 7.83 -21.46 13.78
CA ILE A 150 7.27 -21.72 15.11
C ILE A 150 6.14 -22.75 14.97
N SER A 151 6.09 -23.69 15.90
CA SER A 151 5.15 -24.81 15.89
C SER A 151 4.27 -24.78 17.14
N PHE A 152 2.98 -25.00 16.97
CA PHE A 152 1.98 -25.08 18.04
C PHE A 152 1.28 -26.44 18.00
N LYS A 153 1.07 -27.06 19.16
CA LYS A 153 0.21 -28.25 19.23
C LYS A 153 -1.24 -27.84 19.05
N LEU A 154 -1.99 -28.65 18.31
CA LEU A 154 -3.41 -28.42 18.05
C LEU A 154 -4.27 -29.51 18.70
N ASN A 155 -5.40 -29.09 19.25
CA ASN A 155 -6.51 -29.97 19.57
C ASN A 155 -7.53 -29.90 18.42
N HIS A 156 -7.21 -30.50 17.27
CA HIS A 156 -8.06 -30.51 16.08
C HIS A 156 -8.22 -31.94 15.53
N PRO A 157 -9.40 -32.34 15.00
CA PRO A 157 -9.62 -33.71 14.53
C PRO A 157 -8.66 -34.16 13.41
N GLU A 158 -8.32 -33.23 12.50
CA GLU A 158 -7.52 -33.53 11.31
C GLU A 158 -6.03 -33.22 11.48
N PHE A 159 -5.69 -32.30 12.38
CA PHE A 159 -4.35 -31.74 12.52
C PHE A 159 -3.94 -31.76 13.99
N ASP A 160 -2.74 -32.22 14.29
CA ASP A 160 -2.18 -32.21 15.65
C ASP A 160 -1.14 -31.10 15.85
N GLU A 161 -0.75 -30.42 14.76
CA GLU A 161 0.29 -29.42 14.77
C GLU A 161 0.06 -28.32 13.73
N LEU A 162 0.27 -27.06 14.15
CA LEU A 162 0.29 -25.88 13.30
C LEU A 162 1.71 -25.35 13.18
N LEU A 163 2.26 -25.31 11.97
CA LEU A 163 3.60 -24.82 11.68
C LEU A 163 3.54 -23.48 10.95
N ILE A 164 4.01 -22.41 11.58
CA ILE A 164 3.97 -21.04 11.04
C ILE A 164 5.39 -20.54 10.73
N PRO A 165 5.68 -20.06 9.51
CA PRO A 165 6.96 -19.41 9.21
C PRO A 165 7.20 -18.20 10.11
N CYS A 166 8.38 -18.09 10.70
CA CYS A 166 8.71 -17.01 11.64
C CYS A 166 8.52 -15.62 11.02
N LEU A 167 8.90 -15.45 9.75
CA LEU A 167 8.74 -14.17 9.05
C LEU A 167 7.27 -13.80 8.83
N GLU A 168 6.40 -14.77 8.59
CA GLU A 168 4.96 -14.57 8.47
C GLU A 168 4.33 -14.26 9.83
N PHE A 169 4.75 -14.97 10.88
CA PHE A 169 4.31 -14.67 12.25
C PHE A 169 4.77 -13.26 12.68
N LEU A 170 5.99 -12.85 12.33
CA LEU A 170 6.47 -11.50 12.61
C LEU A 170 5.63 -10.41 11.92
N THR A 171 5.36 -10.56 10.63
CA THR A 171 4.67 -9.52 9.84
C THR A 171 3.17 -9.44 10.08
N ARG A 172 2.56 -10.44 10.73
CA ARG A 172 1.11 -10.45 11.04
C ARG A 172 0.77 -10.47 12.53
N ALA A 173 1.55 -11.14 13.37
CA ALA A 173 1.23 -11.30 14.80
C ALA A 173 1.83 -10.21 15.70
N TYR A 174 2.92 -9.53 15.29
CA TYR A 174 3.51 -8.45 16.09
C TYR A 174 2.89 -7.10 15.80
N GLY A 175 2.55 -6.82 14.54
CA GLY A 175 1.76 -5.65 14.16
C GLY A 175 1.69 -5.47 12.66
N LEU A 176 0.81 -4.58 12.24
CA LEU A 176 0.38 -4.45 10.84
C LEU A 176 1.15 -3.37 10.08
N SER A 177 1.93 -2.52 10.77
CA SER A 177 2.71 -1.48 10.12
C SER A 177 4.13 -1.88 9.76
N THR A 178 4.59 -1.37 8.62
CA THR A 178 5.98 -1.52 8.17
C THR A 178 6.99 -0.97 9.18
N GLU A 179 6.70 0.16 9.83
CA GLU A 179 7.61 0.79 10.80
C GLU A 179 7.77 -0.04 12.07
N LEU A 180 6.72 -0.71 12.56
CA LEU A 180 6.88 -1.60 13.70
C LEU A 180 7.89 -2.71 13.37
N ILE A 181 7.70 -3.42 12.26
CA ILE A 181 8.58 -4.53 11.85
C ILE A 181 10.03 -4.04 11.70
N ARG A 182 10.23 -2.87 11.09
CA ARG A 182 11.55 -2.24 11.00
C ARG A 182 12.14 -1.98 12.38
N VAL A 183 11.37 -1.37 13.28
CA VAL A 183 11.85 -1.00 14.61
C VAL A 183 12.29 -2.22 15.42
N LEU A 184 11.51 -3.30 15.36
CA LEU A 184 11.80 -4.54 16.09
C LEU A 184 13.05 -5.26 15.58
N THR A 185 13.31 -5.19 14.27
CA THR A 185 14.40 -5.95 13.63
C THR A 185 15.70 -5.18 13.43
N THR A 186 15.66 -3.85 13.56
CA THR A 186 16.82 -2.98 13.27
C THR A 186 17.50 -2.46 14.53
N TYR A 187 16.72 -2.11 15.56
CA TYR A 187 17.23 -1.32 16.68
C TYR A 187 17.41 -2.14 17.96
N ASN A 188 18.46 -1.77 18.71
CA ASN A 188 18.67 -2.27 20.07
C ASN A 188 17.56 -1.78 21.01
N GLU A 189 17.51 -2.32 22.22
CA GLU A 189 16.41 -2.07 23.17
C GLU A 189 16.19 -0.59 23.51
N SER A 190 17.26 0.16 23.78
CA SER A 190 17.17 1.58 24.14
C SER A 190 16.60 2.43 23.00
N GLU A 191 17.13 2.26 21.78
CA GLU A 191 16.62 2.98 20.62
C GLU A 191 15.20 2.52 20.25
N ARG A 192 14.91 1.22 20.39
CA ARG A 192 13.58 0.64 20.14
C ARG A 192 12.53 1.24 21.07
N GLU A 193 12.79 1.30 22.38
CA GLU A 193 11.87 1.94 23.34
C GLU A 193 11.57 3.39 22.94
N SER A 194 12.60 4.17 22.63
CA SER A 194 12.44 5.58 22.23
C SER A 194 11.63 5.78 20.94
N ARG A 195 11.60 4.77 20.07
CA ARG A 195 10.88 4.77 18.79
C ARG A 195 9.46 4.22 18.91
N LEU A 196 9.21 3.26 19.79
CA LEU A 196 7.89 2.65 19.96
C LEU A 196 6.94 3.57 20.73
N TYR A 197 7.44 4.24 21.77
CA TYR A 197 6.60 5.13 22.59
C TYR A 197 7.40 6.28 23.20
N THR A 198 6.70 7.37 23.51
CA THR A 198 7.26 8.49 24.26
C THR A 198 6.90 8.36 25.74
N PRO A 199 7.86 8.53 26.67
CA PRO A 199 7.58 8.56 28.11
C PRO A 199 6.51 9.61 28.46
N HIS A 200 5.59 9.26 29.35
CA HIS A 200 4.47 10.10 29.75
C HIS A 200 3.92 9.66 31.11
N ILE A 201 3.18 10.56 31.76
CA ILE A 201 2.39 10.25 32.95
C ILE A 201 1.11 9.55 32.49
N GLY A 202 0.87 8.35 32.99
CA GLY A 202 -0.27 7.51 32.62
C GLY A 202 -1.50 7.69 33.49
N GLU A 203 -2.60 7.04 33.09
CA GLU A 203 -3.82 6.90 33.89
C GLU A 203 -3.64 5.80 34.94
N LYS A 204 -4.07 6.07 36.18
CA LYS A 204 -3.93 5.09 37.27
C LYS A 204 -4.79 3.85 36.97
N GLY A 205 -4.17 2.67 37.04
CA GLY A 205 -4.85 1.40 36.82
C GLY A 205 -5.06 1.03 35.34
N LEU A 206 -4.52 1.82 34.39
CA LEU A 206 -4.61 1.56 32.96
C LEU A 206 -3.23 1.56 32.31
N TRP A 207 -3.10 0.81 31.21
CA TRP A 207 -1.90 0.83 30.38
C TRP A 207 -2.01 1.94 29.35
N THR A 208 -1.43 3.10 29.65
CA THR A 208 -1.39 4.19 28.68
C THR A 208 -0.16 4.11 27.77
N VAL A 209 -0.37 4.35 26.48
CA VAL A 209 0.69 4.45 25.47
C VAL A 209 0.60 5.75 24.69
N LEU A 210 1.71 6.49 24.65
CA LEU A 210 1.90 7.62 23.75
C LEU A 210 2.78 7.10 22.61
N LEU A 211 2.15 6.66 21.53
CA LEU A 211 2.83 6.01 20.40
C LEU A 211 3.94 6.89 19.85
N GLY A 212 5.05 6.29 19.46
CA GLY A 212 6.19 6.97 18.84
C GLY A 212 5.83 7.62 17.51
N ASP A 213 6.77 8.39 16.95
CA ASP A 213 6.55 9.01 15.63
C ASP A 213 6.69 7.93 14.54
N GLY A 214 5.62 7.66 13.80
CA GLY A 214 5.57 6.67 12.71
C GLY A 214 4.84 5.38 13.07
N ILE A 215 4.70 5.07 14.37
CA ILE A 215 3.91 3.91 14.79
C ILE A 215 2.42 4.20 14.62
N THR A 216 1.68 3.23 14.08
CA THR A 216 0.26 3.38 13.79
C THR A 216 -0.59 3.05 15.00
N ARG A 217 -1.86 3.49 14.99
CA ARG A 217 -2.83 3.08 16.00
C ARG A 217 -3.09 1.58 15.98
N ALA A 218 -2.98 0.91 14.84
CA ALA A 218 -3.18 -0.54 14.75
C ALA A 218 -2.16 -1.33 15.59
N ASP A 219 -0.98 -0.77 15.85
CA ASP A 219 0.09 -1.44 16.60
C ASP A 219 0.04 -1.17 18.12
N HIS A 220 -0.96 -0.43 18.61
CA HIS A 220 -0.96 0.07 19.99
C HIS A 220 -0.98 -1.01 21.06
N VAL A 221 -1.65 -2.14 20.80
CA VAL A 221 -1.72 -3.27 21.74
C VAL A 221 -0.33 -3.86 21.94
N PHE A 222 0.37 -4.21 20.86
CA PHE A 222 1.75 -4.69 20.94
C PHE A 222 2.66 -3.69 21.66
N VAL A 223 2.56 -2.39 21.34
CA VAL A 223 3.37 -1.35 22.00
C VAL A 223 3.08 -1.27 23.49
N ALA A 224 1.82 -1.45 23.91
CA ALA A 224 1.44 -1.48 25.31
C ALA A 224 2.01 -2.71 26.02
N TYR A 225 1.85 -3.90 25.45
CA TYR A 225 2.45 -5.12 26.00
C TYR A 225 3.96 -5.00 26.12
N TYR A 226 4.64 -4.48 25.08
CA TYR A 226 6.07 -4.23 25.12
C TYR A 226 6.49 -3.25 26.23
N LYS A 227 5.67 -2.22 26.50
CA LYS A 227 5.95 -1.25 27.57
C LYS A 227 5.75 -1.86 28.97
N TYR A 228 4.68 -2.63 29.17
CA TYR A 228 4.22 -3.01 30.51
C TYR A 228 4.52 -4.46 30.92
N THR A 229 4.90 -5.33 29.98
CA THR A 229 5.17 -6.75 30.26
C THR A 229 6.60 -7.13 29.93
N GLU A 230 7.20 -7.95 30.80
CA GLU A 230 8.53 -8.50 30.55
C GLU A 230 8.50 -9.59 29.45
N MET A 231 7.37 -10.26 29.27
CA MET A 231 7.15 -11.26 28.22
C MET A 231 7.34 -10.66 26.83
N ALA A 232 6.66 -9.56 26.51
CA ALA A 232 6.78 -8.91 25.21
C ALA A 232 8.18 -8.29 24.97
N LYS A 233 8.82 -7.77 26.03
CA LYS A 233 10.23 -7.33 25.96
C LYS A 233 11.15 -8.50 25.62
N ASN A 234 11.02 -9.62 26.34
CA ASN A 234 11.81 -10.83 26.10
C ASN A 234 11.57 -11.40 24.70
N ALA A 235 10.33 -11.45 24.23
CA ALA A 235 10.00 -11.87 22.87
C ALA A 235 10.76 -11.06 21.81
N THR A 236 10.86 -9.74 22.03
CA THR A 236 11.59 -8.85 21.13
C THR A 236 13.10 -8.96 21.28
N ARG A 237 13.61 -9.22 22.50
CA ARG A 237 15.04 -9.52 22.72
C ARG A 237 15.45 -10.80 22.01
N ILE A 238 14.64 -11.87 22.11
CA ILE A 238 14.87 -13.14 21.40
C ILE A 238 14.95 -12.91 19.89
N LEU A 239 13.99 -12.16 19.33
CA LEU A 239 13.99 -11.76 17.93
C LEU A 239 15.29 -11.04 17.55
N PHE A 240 15.60 -9.94 18.23
CA PHE A 240 16.76 -9.13 17.91
C PHE A 240 18.08 -9.89 18.07
N SER A 241 18.25 -10.62 19.17
CA SER A 241 19.45 -11.45 19.40
C SER A 241 19.60 -12.52 18.33
N SER A 242 18.51 -13.18 17.90
CA SER A 242 18.58 -14.17 16.82
C SER A 242 19.05 -13.57 15.49
N ILE A 243 18.76 -12.29 15.23
CA ILE A 243 19.25 -11.59 14.04
C ILE A 243 20.73 -11.24 14.22
N VAL A 244 21.13 -10.69 15.37
CA VAL A 244 22.50 -10.26 15.65
C VAL A 244 23.47 -11.44 15.73
N GLU A 245 23.13 -12.50 16.46
CA GLU A 245 23.96 -13.70 16.63
C GLU A 245 24.24 -14.39 15.30
N ASN A 246 23.19 -14.58 14.48
CA ASN A 246 23.35 -15.16 13.14
C ASN A 246 24.11 -14.21 12.18
N SER A 247 24.13 -12.91 12.46
CA SER A 247 24.84 -11.92 11.63
C SER A 247 26.37 -11.96 11.76
N ASN A 248 26.91 -12.65 12.76
CA ASN A 248 28.36 -12.84 12.92
C ASN A 248 28.94 -13.79 11.86
N PHE A 249 28.09 -14.55 11.17
CA PHE A 249 28.48 -15.41 10.05
C PHE A 249 28.37 -14.61 8.74
N LYS A 250 29.51 -14.16 8.19
CA LYS A 250 29.63 -13.26 7.03
C LYS A 250 28.85 -13.66 5.75
N GLN A 251 28.29 -14.87 5.67
CA GLN A 251 27.57 -15.41 4.50
C GLN A 251 26.36 -16.30 4.84
N ALA A 252 25.82 -16.25 6.06
CA ALA A 252 24.69 -17.11 6.43
C ALA A 252 23.33 -16.43 6.23
N ASN A 253 22.37 -17.18 5.67
CA ASN A 253 20.95 -16.86 5.75
C ASN A 253 20.54 -16.82 7.24
N ILE A 254 20.09 -15.66 7.70
CA ILE A 254 19.57 -15.46 9.06
C ILE A 254 18.12 -15.96 9.10
N TYR A 255 17.80 -16.81 10.08
CA TYR A 255 16.42 -17.22 10.35
C TYR A 255 16.01 -16.67 11.72
N PRO A 256 15.13 -15.65 11.76
CA PRO A 256 14.77 -15.01 13.03
C PRO A 256 13.95 -15.97 13.89
N LYS A 257 14.21 -15.95 15.19
CA LYS A 257 13.37 -16.60 16.19
C LYS A 257 12.30 -15.61 16.63
N VAL A 258 11.06 -15.90 16.26
CA VAL A 258 9.90 -15.06 16.58
C VAL A 258 9.01 -15.88 17.49
N VAL A 259 8.66 -15.34 18.66
CA VAL A 259 7.89 -16.03 19.69
C VAL A 259 6.63 -15.22 20.03
N PRO A 260 5.60 -15.82 20.65
CA PRO A 260 4.48 -15.05 21.16
C PRO A 260 4.91 -14.02 22.20
N TRP A 261 4.18 -12.91 22.27
CA TRP A 261 4.45 -11.78 23.16
C TRP A 261 3.37 -11.58 24.24
N HIS A 262 2.37 -12.47 24.28
CA HIS A 262 1.34 -12.61 25.29
C HIS A 262 1.11 -14.11 25.58
N ASP A 263 0.38 -14.42 26.66
CA ASP A 263 0.12 -15.78 27.15
C ASP A 263 -1.30 -16.29 26.89
N GLU A 264 -2.19 -15.43 26.37
CA GLU A 264 -3.56 -15.84 26.07
C GLU A 264 -3.65 -16.90 24.97
N THR A 265 -4.48 -17.92 25.17
CA THR A 265 -4.85 -18.90 24.14
C THR A 265 -5.95 -18.34 23.25
N LEU A 266 -5.62 -18.05 21.99
CA LEU A 266 -6.48 -17.27 21.09
C LEU A 266 -6.65 -17.93 19.72
N PRO A 267 -7.79 -17.71 19.05
CA PRO A 267 -8.00 -18.20 17.70
C PRO A 267 -7.17 -17.43 16.66
N ILE A 268 -6.80 -18.16 15.61
CA ILE A 268 -6.08 -17.68 14.45
C ILE A 268 -6.72 -18.25 13.17
N ARG A 269 -6.89 -17.40 12.16
CA ARG A 269 -7.34 -17.77 10.81
C ARG A 269 -6.16 -17.80 9.86
N VAL A 270 -5.99 -18.88 9.12
CA VAL A 270 -4.83 -19.12 8.27
C VAL A 270 -5.22 -19.74 6.93
N SER A 271 -4.39 -19.49 5.91
CA SER A 271 -4.33 -20.30 4.69
C SER A 271 -3.04 -21.12 4.71
N GLY A 272 -3.07 -22.31 4.11
CA GLY A 272 -1.91 -23.18 4.13
C GLY A 272 -2.14 -24.51 3.41
N PHE A 273 -1.32 -25.48 3.74
CA PHE A 273 -1.39 -26.82 3.17
C PHE A 273 -0.99 -27.87 4.21
N ARG A 274 -1.46 -29.10 4.00
CA ARG A 274 -1.06 -30.26 4.81
C ARG A 274 0.26 -30.82 4.29
N LEU A 275 1.20 -31.09 5.19
CA LEU A 275 2.45 -31.75 4.82
C LEU A 275 2.21 -33.25 4.56
N ALA A 276 2.71 -33.76 3.42
CA ALA A 276 2.41 -35.12 2.98
C ALA A 276 2.79 -36.18 4.02
N GLY A 277 1.89 -37.13 4.26
CA GLY A 277 2.13 -38.23 5.22
C GLY A 277 2.12 -37.82 6.70
N THR A 278 1.76 -36.58 7.04
CA THR A 278 1.72 -36.08 8.43
C THR A 278 0.34 -35.52 8.81
N LYS A 279 0.18 -35.12 10.07
CA LYS A 279 -0.95 -34.32 10.58
C LYS A 279 -0.57 -32.86 10.85
N THR A 280 0.53 -32.40 10.27
CA THR A 280 1.00 -31.02 10.40
C THR A 280 0.38 -30.14 9.32
N PHE A 281 -0.25 -29.03 9.74
CA PHE A 281 -0.69 -27.97 8.85
C PHE A 281 0.38 -26.87 8.76
N VAL A 282 0.85 -26.58 7.55
CA VAL A 282 1.85 -25.54 7.30
C VAL A 282 1.16 -24.27 6.82
N VAL A 283 1.32 -23.19 7.59
CA VAL A 283 0.74 -21.88 7.28
C VAL A 283 1.55 -21.19 6.19
N THR A 284 0.86 -20.70 5.16
CA THR A 284 1.43 -19.80 4.16
C THR A 284 1.08 -18.36 4.47
N ARG A 285 -0.14 -18.11 4.97
CA ARG A 285 -0.57 -16.78 5.40
C ARG A 285 -1.45 -16.84 6.64
N ILE A 286 -1.26 -15.87 7.51
CA ILE A 286 -2.19 -15.49 8.56
C ILE A 286 -3.19 -14.51 7.96
N ARG A 287 -4.44 -14.96 7.90
CA ARG A 287 -5.62 -14.27 7.37
C ARG A 287 -6.40 -13.55 8.48
N GLY A 288 -6.20 -13.91 9.73
CA GLY A 288 -6.81 -13.21 10.83
C GLY A 288 -6.34 -13.71 12.19
N MET A 289 -6.47 -12.86 13.20
CA MET A 289 -6.12 -13.18 14.57
C MET A 289 -7.10 -12.52 15.52
N LYS A 290 -7.32 -13.14 16.68
CA LYS A 290 -7.93 -12.42 17.79
C LYS A 290 -6.87 -11.62 18.53
N SER A 291 -7.17 -10.36 18.83
CA SER A 291 -6.29 -9.54 19.65
C SER A 291 -6.33 -10.04 21.10
N PRO A 292 -5.21 -10.04 21.83
CA PRO A 292 -5.27 -10.27 23.26
C PRO A 292 -6.05 -9.15 23.95
N LYS A 293 -6.49 -9.41 25.18
CA LYS A 293 -7.34 -8.52 25.93
C LYS A 293 -6.70 -7.13 26.07
N ASP A 294 -7.46 -6.10 25.66
CA ASP A 294 -7.00 -4.72 25.54
C ASP A 294 -7.91 -3.69 26.25
N ASP A 295 -8.92 -4.14 26.98
CA ASP A 295 -9.91 -3.30 27.70
C ASP A 295 -9.28 -2.33 28.72
N TYR A 296 -8.05 -2.61 29.18
CA TYR A 296 -7.25 -1.77 30.07
C TYR A 296 -6.21 -0.89 29.34
N ILE A 297 -6.11 -0.94 28.01
CA ILE A 297 -5.12 -0.20 27.21
C ILE A 297 -5.75 1.12 26.72
N ARG A 298 -5.02 2.23 26.84
CA ARG A 298 -5.45 3.55 26.34
C ARG A 298 -4.36 4.24 25.53
N ILE A 299 -4.72 4.82 24.39
CA ILE A 299 -3.80 5.60 23.56
C ILE A 299 -3.86 7.07 23.99
N ILE A 300 -2.72 7.66 24.37
CA ILE A 300 -2.62 9.10 24.64
C ILE A 300 -2.60 9.86 23.31
N PRO A 301 -3.61 10.71 23.02
CA PRO A 301 -3.62 11.50 21.80
C PRO A 301 -2.51 12.56 21.82
N LYS A 302 -1.76 12.64 20.72
CA LYS A 302 -0.83 13.76 20.46
C LYS A 302 -1.60 14.96 19.93
N VAL A 303 -1.60 16.06 20.67
CA VAL A 303 -2.09 17.36 20.23
C VAL A 303 -0.89 18.26 19.97
N THR A 304 -0.78 18.81 18.76
CA THR A 304 0.30 19.76 18.45
C THR A 304 -0.22 21.17 18.64
N GLU A 305 0.24 21.85 19.68
CA GLU A 305 0.01 23.28 19.89
C GLU A 305 1.03 24.09 19.10
N ARG A 306 0.54 25.06 18.33
CA ARG A 306 1.34 25.80 17.36
C ARG A 306 1.75 27.14 17.94
N ILE A 307 3.05 27.41 17.98
CA ILE A 307 3.61 28.70 18.41
C ILE A 307 4.21 29.39 17.18
N ASN A 308 3.70 30.58 16.87
CA ASN A 308 4.12 31.37 15.71
C ASN A 308 5.50 32.00 15.96
N THR A 309 6.48 31.75 15.10
CA THR A 309 7.78 32.45 15.11
C THR A 309 7.82 33.53 14.02
N THR A 310 8.55 34.62 14.28
CA THR A 310 8.64 35.87 13.49
C THR A 310 9.43 35.77 12.18
N THR A 311 9.93 34.61 11.80
CA THR A 311 10.71 34.43 10.57
C THR A 311 9.85 33.95 9.41
N ASP A 312 9.78 34.77 8.36
CA ASP A 312 9.11 34.48 7.09
C ASP A 312 9.96 33.51 6.25
N THR A 313 9.39 32.39 5.85
CA THR A 313 9.99 31.48 4.86
C THR A 313 8.91 30.98 3.91
N ASP A 314 9.12 31.25 2.62
CA ASP A 314 8.11 31.24 1.57
C ASP A 314 8.03 29.92 0.78
N HIS A 315 8.42 28.81 1.41
CA HIS A 315 8.51 27.51 0.77
C HIS A 315 7.33 26.58 1.14
N PRO A 316 6.44 26.20 0.20
CA PRO A 316 5.46 25.16 0.45
C PRO A 316 6.16 23.82 0.70
N ASN A 317 5.57 22.96 1.53
CA ASN A 317 6.03 21.58 1.63
C ASN A 317 5.77 20.87 0.29
N PRO A 318 6.70 20.07 -0.23
CA PRO A 318 6.41 19.21 -1.36
C PRO A 318 5.26 18.26 -0.98
N PRO A 319 4.32 17.98 -1.91
CA PRO A 319 3.28 16.98 -1.68
C PRO A 319 3.98 15.64 -1.38
N LEU A 320 3.58 15.01 -0.25
CA LEU A 320 4.06 13.69 0.09
C LEU A 320 3.34 12.67 -0.82
N PRO A 321 4.08 11.74 -1.47
CA PRO A 321 3.46 10.64 -2.19
C PRO A 321 2.54 9.87 -1.25
N GLN A 322 1.27 9.75 -1.61
CA GLN A 322 0.33 8.84 -0.97
C GLN A 322 0.11 7.69 -1.94
N LEU A 323 0.52 6.49 -1.53
CA LEU A 323 0.28 5.26 -2.25
C LEU A 323 -1.18 4.81 -2.03
N GLY A 324 -1.80 4.25 -3.07
CA GLY A 324 -3.12 3.62 -3.00
C GLY A 324 -3.03 2.13 -2.61
N SER A 325 -4.17 1.52 -2.30
CA SER A 325 -4.29 0.07 -2.13
C SER A 325 -3.77 -0.66 -3.38
N GLY A 326 -2.74 -1.48 -3.22
CA GLY A 326 -2.11 -2.23 -4.33
C GLY A 326 -0.89 -1.55 -4.98
N ASP A 327 -0.53 -0.33 -4.56
CA ASP A 327 0.73 0.29 -4.98
C ASP A 327 1.92 -0.38 -4.26
N ILE A 328 3.06 -0.54 -4.95
CA ILE A 328 4.29 -1.02 -4.31
C ILE A 328 4.90 0.10 -3.48
N ASN A 329 4.97 -0.11 -2.16
CA ASN A 329 5.86 0.67 -1.30
C ASN A 329 7.31 0.33 -1.61
N VAL A 330 7.86 0.92 -2.66
CA VAL A 330 9.30 0.85 -2.92
C VAL A 330 9.96 1.83 -1.97
N SER A 331 10.43 1.34 -0.82
CA SER A 331 11.43 2.10 -0.07
C SER A 331 12.66 2.29 -0.97
N THR A 332 12.77 3.46 -1.57
CA THR A 332 13.84 3.85 -2.51
C THR A 332 15.19 4.06 -1.82
N ASN A 333 15.30 3.78 -0.51
CA ASN A 333 16.53 3.99 0.23
C ASN A 333 16.75 2.90 1.29
N PRO A 334 17.85 2.12 1.21
CA PRO A 334 18.25 1.25 2.31
C PRO A 334 18.72 2.06 3.54
N GLY A 335 19.05 3.33 3.36
CA GLY A 335 19.48 4.22 4.44
C GLY A 335 18.34 5.08 5.00
N GLY A 336 17.96 4.81 6.24
CA GLY A 336 17.63 5.82 7.25
C GLY A 336 16.44 6.77 7.05
N ARG A 337 15.79 6.89 5.89
CA ARG A 337 14.59 7.73 5.78
C ARG A 337 13.37 7.00 6.33
N ARG A 338 12.61 7.75 7.13
CA ARG A 338 11.26 7.38 7.59
C ARG A 338 10.42 6.99 6.37
N PRO A 339 9.58 5.95 6.46
CA PRO A 339 8.51 5.74 5.50
C PRO A 339 7.71 7.05 5.34
N PRO A 340 7.20 7.39 4.15
CA PRO A 340 6.27 8.49 3.96
C PRO A 340 5.15 8.43 5.02
N SER A 341 4.74 9.58 5.56
CA SER A 341 4.03 9.69 6.84
C SER A 341 2.58 9.19 6.88
N ASN A 342 2.14 8.39 5.91
CA ASN A 342 0.88 7.65 5.97
C ASN A 342 1.24 6.18 5.74
N HIS A 343 1.35 5.45 6.85
CA HIS A 343 1.67 4.04 6.86
C HIS A 343 0.48 3.29 6.25
N GLU A 344 0.74 2.63 5.13
CA GLU A 344 -0.23 1.78 4.45
C GLU A 344 -0.50 0.55 5.31
N LEU A 345 -1.69 0.50 5.92
CA LEU A 345 -2.35 -0.78 6.09
C LEU A 345 -2.59 -1.29 4.67
N ILE A 346 -1.73 -2.19 4.18
CA ILE A 346 -2.01 -2.95 2.95
C ILE A 346 -2.98 -4.06 3.38
N GLU A 347 -4.17 -3.65 3.78
CA GLU A 347 -5.28 -4.55 4.08
C GLU A 347 -5.84 -5.02 2.75
N ASP A 348 -5.45 -6.23 2.36
CA ASP A 348 -6.00 -6.83 1.15
C ASP A 348 -6.60 -8.22 1.43
N ASP A 349 -6.51 -8.72 2.68
CA ASP A 349 -7.06 -10.03 3.09
C ASP A 349 -7.06 -10.36 4.61
N PHE A 350 -6.61 -9.46 5.49
CA PHE A 350 -6.50 -9.74 6.93
C PHE A 350 -7.65 -9.14 7.72
N GLU A 351 -8.20 -9.92 8.63
CA GLU A 351 -9.32 -9.52 9.47
C GLU A 351 -9.07 -9.86 10.94
N TRP A 352 -9.43 -8.94 11.82
CA TRP A 352 -9.46 -9.25 13.24
C TRP A 352 -10.66 -10.14 13.57
N ILE A 353 -10.41 -11.23 14.29
CA ILE A 353 -11.47 -12.07 14.85
C ILE A 353 -12.11 -11.29 16.01
N ASP A 354 -13.44 -11.23 16.04
CA ASP A 354 -14.24 -10.51 17.04
C ASP A 354 -14.02 -8.98 17.09
N GLY A 355 -13.74 -8.34 15.95
CA GLY A 355 -13.76 -6.87 15.83
C GLY A 355 -12.46 -6.14 16.19
N GLY A 356 -11.40 -6.88 16.54
CA GLY A 356 -10.06 -6.31 16.74
C GLY A 356 -9.93 -5.41 17.96
N PRO A 357 -8.78 -4.74 18.11
CA PRO A 357 -8.52 -3.95 19.29
C PRO A 357 -9.28 -2.61 19.26
N THR A 358 -9.94 -2.29 20.37
CA THR A 358 -10.91 -1.18 20.52
C THR A 358 -10.28 0.20 20.35
N SER A 359 -8.95 0.31 20.46
CA SER A 359 -8.19 1.55 20.23
C SER A 359 -8.68 2.75 21.07
N GLU A 360 -9.11 2.49 22.30
CA GLU A 360 -9.68 3.51 23.18
C GLU A 360 -8.68 4.64 23.49
N LEU A 361 -9.17 5.88 23.46
CA LEU A 361 -8.34 7.06 23.71
C LEU A 361 -8.33 7.43 25.20
N SER A 362 -7.14 7.80 25.68
CA SER A 362 -6.94 8.38 27.00
C SER A 362 -7.63 9.74 27.14
N LYS A 363 -8.08 10.07 28.35
CA LYS A 363 -8.57 11.40 28.70
C LYS A 363 -7.46 12.44 28.69
N TYR A 364 -6.23 12.03 28.99
CA TYR A 364 -5.06 12.89 28.93
C TYR A 364 -4.59 13.08 27.50
N LYS A 365 -4.18 14.30 27.17
CA LYS A 365 -3.64 14.66 25.85
C LYS A 365 -2.21 15.12 26.00
N TYR A 366 -1.31 14.54 25.21
CA TYR A 366 0.07 15.00 25.14
C TYR A 366 0.16 16.23 24.25
N LYS A 367 0.55 17.37 24.81
CA LYS A 367 0.73 18.62 24.08
C LYS A 367 2.18 18.76 23.62
N LYS A 368 2.40 18.69 22.31
CA LYS A 368 3.69 19.01 21.69
C LYS A 368 3.66 20.44 21.18
N GLN A 369 4.51 21.31 21.69
CA GLN A 369 4.67 22.64 21.14
C GLN A 369 5.59 22.57 19.90
N ALA A 370 5.08 23.00 18.75
CA ALA A 370 5.86 23.11 17.53
C ALA A 370 5.95 24.59 17.11
N LYS A 371 7.19 25.09 16.97
CA LYS A 371 7.45 26.41 16.39
C LYS A 371 7.33 26.31 14.87
N ARG A 372 6.50 27.16 14.27
CA ARG A 372 6.41 27.31 12.81
C ARG A 372 6.47 28.79 12.42
N PRO A 373 7.09 29.11 11.27
CA PRO A 373 6.98 30.42 10.61
C PRO A 373 5.54 30.90 10.57
N LYS A 374 5.31 32.16 10.92
CA LYS A 374 4.01 32.84 10.83
C LYS A 374 3.65 33.08 9.37
N ARG A 375 3.14 32.05 8.67
CA ARG A 375 2.66 32.21 7.29
C ARG A 375 1.39 33.05 7.28
N LYS A 376 1.27 33.98 6.32
CA LYS A 376 -0.05 34.55 5.97
C LYS A 376 -0.98 33.38 5.65
N LYS A 377 -2.08 33.26 6.40
CA LYS A 377 -3.23 32.47 5.95
C LYS A 377 -3.75 33.18 4.69
N LYS A 378 -3.24 32.83 3.51
CA LYS A 378 -4.13 32.80 2.36
C LYS A 378 -5.05 31.62 2.64
N TYR A 379 -6.32 31.92 2.90
CA TYR A 379 -7.37 30.92 2.80
C TYR A 379 -7.25 30.32 1.40
N ILE A 380 -6.65 29.14 1.31
CA ILE A 380 -6.87 28.23 0.20
C ILE A 380 -7.67 27.13 0.88
N GLU A 381 -8.99 27.21 0.76
CA GLU A 381 -9.88 26.11 1.14
C GLU A 381 -9.37 24.87 0.40
N THR A 382 -8.81 23.92 1.14
CA THR A 382 -8.54 22.59 0.61
C THR A 382 -9.88 21.95 0.30
N GLN A 383 -10.23 21.88 -0.99
CA GLN A 383 -11.32 21.04 -1.49
C GLN A 383 -11.08 19.61 -0.98
N THR A 384 -12.01 19.07 -0.19
CA THR A 384 -11.93 17.74 0.40
C THR A 384 -11.98 16.69 -0.72
N ILE A 385 -10.86 16.01 -0.95
CA ILE A 385 -10.74 14.86 -1.86
C ILE A 385 -10.72 13.60 -0.99
N SER A 386 -11.77 12.78 -1.05
CA SER A 386 -11.86 11.50 -0.35
C SER A 386 -11.20 10.40 -1.18
N THR A 387 -10.59 9.43 -0.51
CA THR A 387 -10.12 8.17 -1.11
C THR A 387 -10.88 6.95 -0.59
N GLY A 388 -12.16 7.13 -0.23
CA GLY A 388 -13.06 6.01 0.08
C GLY A 388 -13.21 5.69 1.56
N ALA A 389 -13.53 6.68 2.40
CA ALA A 389 -14.28 6.39 3.63
C ALA A 389 -15.67 7.03 3.51
N PRO A 390 -16.77 6.32 3.88
CA PRO A 390 -18.10 6.91 3.92
C PRO A 390 -18.05 8.10 4.87
N ASP A 391 -18.37 9.28 4.34
CA ASP A 391 -18.57 10.44 5.17
C ASP A 391 -19.95 10.25 5.81
N ASN A 392 -19.98 9.78 7.06
CA ASN A 392 -21.20 9.63 7.86
C ASN A 392 -21.75 11.02 8.27
N SER A 393 -21.74 12.01 7.38
CA SER A 393 -22.45 13.26 7.56
C SER A 393 -23.93 13.01 7.25
N PRO A 394 -24.85 13.05 8.24
CA PRO A 394 -26.25 12.66 8.05
C PRO A 394 -27.09 13.67 7.25
N ASP A 395 -26.49 14.73 6.69
CA ASP A 395 -27.26 15.87 6.26
C ASP A 395 -27.58 15.85 4.76
N VAL A 396 -28.90 15.85 4.52
CA VAL A 396 -29.65 16.03 3.27
C VAL A 396 -29.95 14.75 2.48
N LEU A 397 -30.75 13.88 3.09
CA LEU A 397 -31.59 12.91 2.39
C LEU A 397 -33.05 13.20 2.74
N ASN A 398 -33.80 13.75 1.77
CA ASN A 398 -35.21 13.40 1.50
C ASN A 398 -35.79 14.26 0.35
N SER A 399 -35.90 13.66 -0.83
CA SER A 399 -37.02 13.87 -1.76
C SER A 399 -36.94 12.88 -2.92
N GLN A 400 -38.05 12.16 -3.13
CA GLN A 400 -38.33 11.28 -4.27
C GLN A 400 -38.81 12.13 -5.45
N ILE A 401 -38.19 11.98 -6.62
CA ILE A 401 -38.79 12.30 -7.93
C ILE A 401 -38.28 11.27 -8.96
N VAL A 402 -39.19 10.85 -9.83
CA VAL A 402 -39.11 9.81 -10.87
C VAL A 402 -38.24 10.26 -12.06
N PRO A 403 -37.38 9.41 -12.66
CA PRO A 403 -36.60 9.79 -13.84
C PRO A 403 -37.48 9.80 -15.10
N SER A 404 -37.35 10.84 -15.92
CA SER A 404 -37.79 10.81 -17.32
C SER A 404 -36.59 10.57 -18.22
N THR A 405 -36.65 9.49 -19.01
CA THR A 405 -35.71 9.08 -20.05
C THR A 405 -35.59 10.10 -21.18
N LYS A 406 -34.36 10.27 -21.71
CA LYS A 406 -34.07 10.57 -23.13
C LYS A 406 -32.54 10.53 -23.42
N ASP A 407 -32.07 9.34 -23.77
CA ASP A 407 -31.31 9.01 -24.99
C ASP A 407 -30.00 9.73 -25.40
N SER A 408 -29.26 10.35 -24.51
CA SER A 408 -27.80 10.42 -24.70
C SER A 408 -27.06 10.23 -23.38
N LYS A 409 -26.44 9.05 -23.23
CA LYS A 409 -25.55 8.74 -22.09
C LYS A 409 -24.20 9.44 -22.22
N GLU A 410 -23.98 10.22 -23.27
CA GLU A 410 -22.76 10.99 -23.50
C GLU A 410 -23.11 12.47 -23.69
N PHE A 411 -22.29 13.35 -23.12
CA PHE A 411 -22.53 14.79 -23.17
C PHE A 411 -21.23 15.57 -23.13
N GLN A 412 -21.22 16.77 -23.71
CA GLN A 412 -20.03 17.62 -23.73
C GLN A 412 -19.62 18.04 -22.32
N ALA A 413 -18.32 18.05 -22.04
CA ALA A 413 -17.78 18.53 -20.78
C ALA A 413 -18.11 20.02 -20.54
N PRO A 414 -18.23 20.46 -19.28
CA PRO A 414 -18.40 21.87 -18.96
C PRO A 414 -17.19 22.70 -19.45
N GLU A 415 -17.42 23.97 -19.76
CA GLU A 415 -16.39 24.88 -20.28
C GLU A 415 -15.30 25.19 -19.24
N ASP A 416 -15.67 25.11 -17.96
CA ASP A 416 -14.86 25.35 -16.78
C ASP A 416 -14.93 24.19 -15.76
N GLY A 417 -14.13 24.31 -14.70
CA GLY A 417 -14.03 23.30 -13.64
C GLY A 417 -12.85 22.33 -13.79
N ARG A 418 -12.73 21.44 -12.81
CA ARG A 418 -11.57 20.57 -12.63
C ARG A 418 -11.33 19.59 -13.79
N ILE A 419 -12.39 18.96 -14.29
CA ILE A 419 -12.28 17.90 -15.31
C ILE A 419 -11.75 18.44 -16.64
N ILE A 420 -12.22 19.62 -17.06
CA ILE A 420 -11.73 20.29 -18.27
C ILE A 420 -10.33 20.87 -18.06
N GLY A 421 -9.98 21.27 -16.83
CA GLY A 421 -8.63 21.68 -16.48
C GLY A 421 -7.60 20.57 -16.74
N LEU A 422 -7.93 19.32 -16.42
CA LEU A 422 -7.08 18.16 -16.71
C LEU A 422 -6.94 17.91 -18.22
N TRP A 423 -8.05 17.97 -18.98
CA TRP A 423 -8.02 17.87 -20.45
C TRP A 423 -7.10 18.93 -21.08
N LYS A 424 -7.30 20.21 -20.72
CA LYS A 424 -6.46 21.33 -21.20
C LYS A 424 -4.99 21.15 -20.87
N ALA A 425 -4.68 20.59 -19.69
CA ALA A 425 -3.30 20.26 -19.33
C ALA A 425 -2.68 19.17 -20.22
N CYS A 426 -3.46 18.15 -20.61
CA CYS A 426 -3.01 17.12 -21.56
C CYS A 426 -2.69 17.72 -22.93
N LEU A 427 -3.57 18.58 -23.45
CA LEU A 427 -3.34 19.30 -24.71
C LEU A 427 -2.07 20.16 -24.64
N LYS A 428 -1.92 20.94 -23.57
CA LYS A 428 -0.71 21.75 -23.37
C LYS A 428 0.57 20.90 -23.26
N ALA A 429 0.49 19.70 -22.68
CA ALA A 429 1.65 18.79 -22.63
C ALA A 429 2.07 18.29 -24.02
N ASN A 430 1.09 18.04 -24.90
CA ASN A 430 1.34 17.71 -26.31
C ASN A 430 2.01 18.88 -27.04
N GLU A 431 1.56 20.11 -26.82
CA GLU A 431 2.14 21.30 -27.45
C GLU A 431 3.58 21.59 -26.99
N ILE A 432 3.85 21.51 -25.68
CA ILE A 432 5.16 21.88 -25.10
C ILE A 432 6.17 20.72 -25.21
N SER A 433 5.70 19.48 -25.29
CA SER A 433 6.55 18.30 -25.33
C SER A 433 6.07 17.27 -26.36
N PRO A 434 5.98 17.63 -27.65
CA PRO A 434 5.47 16.75 -28.71
C PRO A 434 6.34 15.50 -28.91
N ASP A 435 7.62 15.59 -28.59
CA ASP A 435 8.55 14.45 -28.62
C ASP A 435 8.22 13.38 -27.57
N ILE A 436 7.43 13.73 -26.54
CA ILE A 436 7.02 12.83 -25.47
C ILE A 436 5.55 12.47 -25.63
N ILE A 437 4.65 13.46 -25.65
CA ILE A 437 3.21 13.27 -25.84
C ILE A 437 2.90 13.61 -27.29
N GLN A 438 2.69 12.60 -28.13
CA GLN A 438 2.51 12.74 -29.58
C GLN A 438 1.05 12.96 -29.99
N GLY A 439 0.10 12.66 -29.11
CA GLY A 439 -1.32 12.90 -29.37
C GLY A 439 -2.18 12.76 -28.14
N VAL A 440 -3.34 13.42 -28.17
CA VAL A 440 -4.34 13.43 -27.08
C VAL A 440 -5.72 13.24 -27.71
N ASN A 441 -6.47 12.25 -27.24
CA ASN A 441 -7.84 11.98 -27.68
C ASN A 441 -8.73 11.72 -26.46
N TYR A 442 -10.02 12.00 -26.55
CA TYR A 442 -10.98 11.48 -25.58
C TYR A 442 -11.64 10.22 -26.13
N TYR A 443 -12.18 9.38 -25.26
CA TYR A 443 -12.91 8.16 -25.64
C TYR A 443 -14.37 8.22 -25.20
N THR A 444 -15.24 7.70 -26.06
CA THR A 444 -16.67 7.45 -25.82
C THR A 444 -17.10 6.11 -26.39
N PHE A 445 -18.20 5.54 -25.91
CA PHE A 445 -18.71 4.28 -26.46
C PHE A 445 -19.26 4.47 -27.87
N GLU A 446 -19.90 5.63 -28.15
CA GLU A 446 -20.51 5.88 -29.45
C GLU A 446 -19.47 6.20 -30.54
N LYS A 447 -18.48 7.04 -30.23
CA LYS A 447 -17.52 7.53 -31.24
C LYS A 447 -16.15 6.88 -31.16
N GLY A 448 -15.88 6.06 -30.15
CA GLY A 448 -14.53 5.58 -29.88
C GLY A 448 -13.61 6.76 -29.52
N PHE A 449 -12.39 6.76 -30.07
CA PHE A 449 -11.44 7.87 -29.86
C PHE A 449 -11.69 9.03 -30.82
N ASP A 450 -11.85 10.21 -30.26
CA ASP A 450 -12.10 11.43 -31.02
C ASP A 450 -11.32 12.62 -30.42
N PHE A 451 -11.39 13.77 -31.08
CA PHE A 451 -10.79 15.03 -30.63
C PHE A 451 -11.74 16.20 -30.86
N SER A 452 -11.90 17.03 -29.83
CA SER A 452 -12.59 18.31 -29.88
C SER A 452 -12.04 19.22 -28.79
N GLU A 453 -12.20 20.53 -28.94
CA GLU A 453 -11.72 21.50 -27.93
C GLU A 453 -12.32 21.22 -26.54
N LEU A 454 -13.62 20.90 -26.51
CA LEU A 454 -14.33 20.39 -25.34
C LEU A 454 -14.62 18.89 -25.56
N PRO A 455 -14.10 17.99 -24.73
CA PRO A 455 -14.29 16.55 -24.89
C PRO A 455 -15.72 16.13 -24.51
N MET A 456 -16.14 14.94 -24.95
CA MET A 456 -17.37 14.33 -24.45
C MET A 456 -17.08 13.47 -23.21
N LEU A 457 -18.05 13.45 -22.30
CA LEU A 457 -18.07 12.66 -21.08
C LEU A 457 -19.07 11.51 -21.24
N ILE A 458 -18.78 10.38 -20.59
CA ILE A 458 -19.71 9.25 -20.48
C ILE A 458 -20.45 9.38 -19.14
N GLY A 459 -21.77 9.50 -19.18
CA GLY A 459 -22.65 9.59 -18.02
C GLY A 459 -22.81 8.26 -17.29
N PHE A 460 -22.76 8.29 -15.96
CA PHE A 460 -23.06 7.11 -15.14
C PHE A 460 -24.54 6.72 -15.22
N PHE A 461 -24.83 5.42 -15.24
CA PHE A 461 -26.23 4.96 -15.20
C PHE A 461 -26.85 5.21 -13.83
N THR A 462 -28.15 5.49 -13.83
CA THR A 462 -28.96 5.76 -12.64
C THR A 462 -29.93 4.62 -12.31
N GLU A 463 -29.99 3.60 -13.17
CA GLU A 463 -30.97 2.52 -13.12
C GLU A 463 -30.27 1.17 -12.97
N SER A 464 -30.12 0.71 -11.72
CA SER A 464 -29.78 -0.67 -11.38
C SER A 464 -30.52 -1.08 -10.11
N GLU A 465 -31.05 -2.31 -10.08
CA GLU A 465 -31.73 -2.89 -8.92
C GLU A 465 -30.80 -3.10 -7.73
N VAL A 466 -29.48 -3.22 -7.99
CA VAL A 466 -28.44 -3.47 -6.98
C VAL A 466 -27.81 -2.18 -6.45
N GLN A 467 -28.15 -1.02 -7.04
CA GLN A 467 -27.51 0.24 -6.72
C GLN A 467 -28.11 0.92 -5.48
N THR A 468 -27.35 0.92 -4.39
CA THR A 468 -27.65 1.62 -3.12
C THR A 468 -27.42 3.14 -3.21
N HIS A 469 -26.44 3.60 -4.00
CA HIS A 469 -25.99 5.00 -4.03
C HIS A 469 -26.49 5.80 -5.25
N LYS A 470 -27.79 5.76 -5.55
CA LYS A 470 -28.37 6.40 -6.75
C LYS A 470 -28.11 7.92 -6.85
N THR A 471 -27.97 8.60 -5.71
CA THR A 471 -27.70 10.04 -5.65
C THR A 471 -26.29 10.42 -6.09
N TRP A 472 -25.35 9.47 -6.03
CA TRP A 472 -23.97 9.69 -6.44
C TRP A 472 -23.83 9.88 -7.96
N CYS A 473 -24.74 9.33 -8.76
CA CYS A 473 -24.68 9.47 -10.22
C CYS A 473 -25.00 10.88 -10.74
N TYR A 474 -25.21 11.86 -9.86
CA TYR A 474 -25.51 13.24 -10.23
C TYR A 474 -24.34 14.19 -9.91
N ALA A 475 -24.14 15.17 -10.78
CA ALA A 475 -23.10 16.20 -10.68
C ALA A 475 -23.51 17.41 -9.82
N ASN A 476 -24.78 17.47 -9.39
CA ASN A 476 -25.29 18.53 -8.53
C ASN A 476 -26.28 18.01 -7.50
N SER A 477 -26.46 18.77 -6.41
CA SER A 477 -27.38 18.43 -5.31
C SER A 477 -28.85 18.37 -5.74
N PHE A 478 -29.22 19.10 -6.79
CA PHE A 478 -30.57 19.12 -7.35
C PHE A 478 -30.90 17.90 -8.24
N LYS A 479 -29.93 17.02 -8.49
CA LYS A 479 -30.06 15.82 -9.34
C LYS A 479 -30.56 16.11 -10.76
N THR A 480 -30.26 17.30 -11.28
CA THR A 480 -30.67 17.71 -12.63
C THR A 480 -29.61 17.40 -13.69
N GLN A 481 -28.39 17.08 -13.28
CA GLN A 481 -27.27 16.78 -14.18
C GLN A 481 -26.66 15.43 -13.81
N ILE A 482 -26.59 14.52 -14.78
CA ILE A 482 -25.88 13.25 -14.64
C ILE A 482 -24.38 13.54 -14.52
N ARG A 483 -23.71 12.81 -13.65
CA ARG A 483 -22.25 12.87 -13.48
C ARG A 483 -21.57 12.13 -14.63
N GLY A 484 -20.54 12.74 -15.20
CA GLY A 484 -19.77 12.17 -16.30
C GLY A 484 -18.41 11.62 -15.86
N ALA A 485 -17.86 10.74 -16.68
CA ALA A 485 -16.47 10.32 -16.67
C ALA A 485 -15.77 10.79 -17.94
N LEU A 486 -14.56 11.33 -17.80
CA LEU A 486 -13.67 11.67 -18.91
C LEU A 486 -12.62 10.57 -19.07
N ILE A 487 -12.50 10.04 -20.29
CA ILE A 487 -11.46 9.08 -20.65
C ILE A 487 -10.55 9.73 -21.67
N ILE A 488 -9.26 9.88 -21.34
CA ILE A 488 -8.24 10.50 -22.20
C ILE A 488 -7.24 9.43 -22.60
N ARG A 489 -6.90 9.35 -23.89
CA ARG A 489 -5.74 8.61 -24.41
C ARG A 489 -4.61 9.59 -24.70
N LEU A 490 -3.43 9.28 -24.19
CA LEU A 490 -2.17 9.94 -24.48
C LEU A 490 -1.31 8.99 -25.33
N ASN A 491 -1.00 9.37 -26.56
CA ASN A 491 0.00 8.68 -27.36
C ASN A 491 1.37 9.13 -26.89
N VAL A 492 2.17 8.19 -26.37
CA VAL A 492 3.48 8.50 -25.79
C VAL A 492 4.59 7.92 -26.67
N SER A 493 5.59 8.72 -26.96
CA SER A 493 6.71 8.31 -27.81
C SER A 493 7.39 7.05 -27.28
N GLN A 494 7.56 6.06 -28.16
CA GLN A 494 8.25 4.78 -27.89
C GLN A 494 7.60 3.93 -26.79
N LEU A 495 6.35 4.22 -26.42
CA LEU A 495 5.62 3.52 -25.37
C LEU A 495 4.19 3.21 -25.84
N GLU A 496 3.56 2.22 -25.23
CA GLU A 496 2.13 1.98 -25.43
C GLU A 496 1.31 3.19 -24.94
N PRO A 497 0.13 3.44 -25.54
CA PRO A 497 -0.75 4.51 -25.14
C PRO A 497 -1.07 4.46 -23.65
N VAL A 498 -1.11 5.64 -23.03
CA VAL A 498 -1.47 5.82 -21.62
C VAL A 498 -2.87 6.38 -21.56
N TYR A 499 -3.69 5.84 -20.68
CA TYR A 499 -5.07 6.24 -20.50
C TYR A 499 -5.26 6.92 -19.15
N ILE A 500 -6.10 7.95 -19.11
CA ILE A 500 -6.52 8.65 -17.90
C ILE A 500 -8.05 8.55 -17.83
N PHE A 501 -8.58 8.11 -16.68
CA PHE A 501 -9.99 8.14 -16.36
C PHE A 501 -10.19 9.11 -15.20
N ASP A 502 -11.01 10.15 -15.37
CA ASP A 502 -11.34 11.11 -14.31
C ASP A 502 -12.85 11.24 -14.15
N ILE A 503 -13.30 11.46 -12.91
CA ILE A 503 -14.71 11.54 -12.55
C ILE A 503 -15.09 13.01 -12.37
N GLN A 504 -16.15 13.44 -13.04
CA GLN A 504 -16.66 14.80 -12.86
C GLN A 504 -17.04 15.03 -11.39
N PRO A 505 -16.51 16.09 -10.74
CA PRO A 505 -16.84 16.37 -9.35
C PRO A 505 -18.30 16.77 -9.20
N ALA A 506 -18.86 16.50 -8.02
CA ALA A 506 -20.17 17.05 -7.65
C ALA A 506 -20.02 18.49 -7.18
N THR A 507 -20.87 19.37 -7.66
CA THR A 507 -20.99 20.75 -7.18
C THR A 507 -22.03 20.82 -6.06
N TYR A 508 -21.68 21.54 -4.99
CA TYR A 508 -22.59 21.81 -3.89
C TYR A 508 -22.36 23.21 -3.35
N THR A 509 -23.41 23.85 -2.86
CA THR A 509 -23.32 25.16 -2.21
C THR A 509 -23.09 24.98 -0.71
N SER A 510 -22.14 25.75 -0.18
CA SER A 510 -21.80 25.80 1.24
C SER A 510 -21.82 27.25 1.69
N THR A 511 -22.58 27.55 2.74
CA THR A 511 -22.59 28.88 3.34
C THR A 511 -21.53 28.95 4.44
N VAL A 512 -20.52 29.79 4.25
CA VAL A 512 -19.47 30.05 5.24
C VAL A 512 -19.50 31.53 5.58
N GLU A 513 -19.68 31.87 6.85
CA GLU A 513 -19.71 33.27 7.33
C GLU A 513 -20.72 34.19 6.60
N GLY A 514 -21.82 33.63 6.08
CA GLY A 514 -22.88 34.37 5.38
C GLY A 514 -22.67 34.50 3.86
N GLU A 515 -21.53 34.05 3.34
CA GLU A 515 -21.28 33.95 1.90
C GLU A 515 -21.58 32.54 1.38
N THR A 516 -22.35 32.44 0.29
CA THR A 516 -22.62 31.18 -0.40
C THR A 516 -21.49 30.89 -1.37
N LEU A 517 -20.68 29.87 -1.06
CA LEU A 517 -19.58 29.40 -1.89
C LEU A 517 -19.99 28.10 -2.61
N THR A 518 -19.74 28.04 -3.92
CA THR A 518 -19.83 26.79 -4.67
C THR A 518 -18.56 25.97 -4.46
N LYS A 519 -18.72 24.74 -3.98
CA LYS A 519 -17.63 23.80 -3.73
C LYS A 519 -17.76 22.58 -4.62
N GLU A 520 -16.62 22.00 -4.95
CA GLU A 520 -16.53 20.73 -5.67
C GLU A 520 -16.11 19.61 -4.72
N ARG A 521 -16.85 18.49 -4.76
CA ARG A 521 -16.47 17.22 -4.15
C ARG A 521 -16.12 16.24 -5.27
N GLY A 522 -14.83 16.06 -5.48
CA GLY A 522 -14.31 15.16 -6.51
C GLY A 522 -13.74 13.87 -5.93
N HIS A 523 -13.58 12.90 -6.81
CA HIS A 523 -12.90 11.63 -6.54
C HIS A 523 -11.49 11.68 -7.13
N ALA A 524 -10.67 10.71 -6.75
CA ALA A 524 -9.41 10.48 -7.44
C ALA A 524 -9.67 9.96 -8.86
N GLY A 525 -8.73 10.17 -9.78
CA GLY A 525 -8.75 9.57 -11.11
C GLY A 525 -7.81 8.36 -11.19
N LEU A 526 -7.87 7.65 -12.31
CA LEU A 526 -6.98 6.53 -12.65
C LEU A 526 -6.10 6.89 -13.84
N ILE A 527 -4.83 6.50 -13.77
CA ILE A 527 -3.94 6.44 -14.93
C ILE A 527 -3.54 4.99 -15.17
N PHE A 528 -3.67 4.51 -16.39
CA PHE A 528 -3.45 3.10 -16.71
C PHE A 528 -2.92 2.86 -18.13
N ARG A 529 -2.43 1.64 -18.36
CA ARG A 529 -2.10 1.09 -19.67
C ARG A 529 -2.89 -0.17 -19.91
N MET A 530 -3.35 -0.37 -21.13
CA MET A 530 -4.09 -1.56 -21.53
C MET A 530 -3.14 -2.69 -21.91
N LYS A 531 -3.50 -3.95 -21.64
CA LYS A 531 -2.81 -5.12 -22.20
C LYS A 531 -3.03 -5.21 -23.71
N GLN A 532 -4.25 -4.90 -24.14
CA GLN A 532 -4.65 -4.84 -25.55
C GLN A 532 -5.69 -3.72 -25.69
N GLU A 533 -5.52 -2.81 -26.65
CA GLU A 533 -6.41 -1.65 -26.83
C GLU A 533 -7.88 -2.06 -27.07
N LYS A 534 -8.13 -3.19 -27.74
CA LYS A 534 -9.48 -3.74 -27.94
C LYS A 534 -10.24 -4.05 -26.65
N ASN A 535 -9.56 -4.19 -25.51
CA ASN A 535 -10.18 -4.48 -24.23
C ASN A 535 -10.57 -3.20 -23.47
N LEU A 536 -10.27 -2.00 -24.01
CA LEU A 536 -10.53 -0.74 -23.33
C LEU A 536 -12.02 -0.57 -23.04
N GLU A 537 -12.86 -0.83 -24.05
CA GLU A 537 -14.31 -0.70 -23.93
C GLU A 537 -14.86 -1.52 -22.76
N GLN A 538 -14.43 -2.79 -22.64
CA GLN A 538 -14.80 -3.65 -21.52
C GLN A 538 -14.32 -3.07 -20.19
N PHE A 539 -13.07 -2.63 -20.10
CA PHE A 539 -12.52 -2.08 -18.86
C PHE A 539 -13.24 -0.78 -18.43
N ILE A 540 -13.58 0.10 -19.38
CA ILE A 540 -14.38 1.30 -19.10
C ILE A 540 -15.80 0.91 -18.69
N SER A 541 -16.42 -0.07 -19.34
CA SER A 541 -17.74 -0.59 -18.97
C SER A 541 -17.76 -1.11 -17.52
N ASP A 542 -16.75 -1.89 -17.13
CA ASP A 542 -16.59 -2.40 -15.76
C ASP A 542 -16.45 -1.25 -14.74
N LEU A 543 -15.65 -0.22 -15.05
CA LEU A 543 -15.51 0.98 -14.21
C LEU A 543 -16.83 1.73 -14.07
N MET A 544 -17.53 1.96 -15.19
CA MET A 544 -18.81 2.65 -15.21
C MET A 544 -19.87 1.86 -14.42
N TYR A 545 -19.75 0.53 -14.34
CA TYR A 545 -20.56 -0.37 -13.50
C TYR A 545 -20.22 -0.35 -12.01
N LEU A 546 -18.94 -0.47 -11.67
CA LEU A 546 -18.50 -0.62 -10.28
C LEU A 546 -18.57 0.69 -9.49
N LEU A 547 -18.27 1.83 -10.12
CA LEU A 547 -18.18 3.12 -9.42
C LEU A 547 -19.51 3.56 -8.79
N PRO A 548 -20.66 3.47 -9.47
CA PRO A 548 -21.96 3.74 -8.86
C PRO A 548 -22.30 2.86 -7.67
N LEU A 549 -21.81 1.61 -7.63
CA LEU A 549 -22.03 0.68 -6.53
C LEU A 549 -21.16 0.99 -5.30
N ASN A 550 -20.02 1.67 -5.51
CA ASN A 550 -19.01 1.95 -4.49
C ASN A 550 -18.86 3.45 -4.18
N GLU A 551 -19.88 4.26 -4.51
CA GLU A 551 -19.90 5.71 -4.29
C GLU A 551 -18.65 6.43 -4.86
N GLY A 552 -18.17 5.97 -6.02
CA GLY A 552 -16.99 6.53 -6.69
C GLY A 552 -15.65 6.07 -6.14
N SER A 553 -15.66 5.17 -5.15
CA SER A 553 -14.46 4.48 -4.68
C SER A 553 -14.11 3.35 -5.64
N TYR A 554 -12.83 3.19 -5.94
CA TYR A 554 -12.35 2.08 -6.77
C TYR A 554 -12.21 0.83 -5.92
N PRO A 555 -12.98 -0.24 -6.18
CA PRO A 555 -12.84 -1.47 -5.43
C PRO A 555 -11.61 -2.27 -5.93
N GLN A 556 -11.21 -3.29 -5.18
CA GLN A 556 -9.95 -4.03 -5.40
C GLN A 556 -9.89 -4.69 -6.79
N GLU A 557 -11.04 -5.12 -7.32
CA GLU A 557 -11.20 -5.76 -8.62
C GLU A 557 -10.67 -4.88 -9.77
N VAL A 558 -10.79 -3.55 -9.64
CA VAL A 558 -10.26 -2.60 -10.62
C VAL A 558 -8.74 -2.71 -10.71
N PHE A 559 -8.05 -2.79 -9.56
CA PHE A 559 -6.60 -2.90 -9.49
C PHE A 559 -6.08 -4.31 -9.82
N GLN A 560 -6.94 -5.31 -9.70
CA GLN A 560 -6.64 -6.71 -10.05
C GLN A 560 -6.94 -7.07 -11.51
N SER A 561 -7.62 -6.18 -12.25
CA SER A 561 -8.03 -6.45 -13.63
C SER A 561 -6.86 -6.87 -14.54
N LEU A 562 -7.04 -8.00 -15.22
CA LEU A 562 -6.10 -8.56 -16.21
C LEU A 562 -6.16 -7.82 -17.57
N LEU A 563 -7.10 -6.89 -17.73
CA LEU A 563 -7.25 -6.10 -18.96
C LEU A 563 -6.19 -5.00 -19.06
N VAL A 564 -5.62 -4.58 -17.94
CA VAL A 564 -4.65 -3.48 -17.83
C VAL A 564 -3.28 -3.97 -17.38
N THR A 565 -2.24 -3.38 -17.94
CA THR A 565 -0.84 -3.68 -17.62
C THR A 565 -0.31 -2.86 -16.46
N GLN A 566 -0.75 -1.61 -16.35
CA GLN A 566 -0.42 -0.72 -15.23
C GLN A 566 -1.68 0.05 -14.89
N ILE A 567 -1.92 0.31 -13.60
CA ILE A 567 -3.04 1.15 -13.14
C ILE A 567 -2.64 1.78 -11.81
N PHE A 568 -2.86 3.09 -11.70
CA PHE A 568 -2.55 3.84 -10.50
C PHE A 568 -3.62 4.88 -10.25
N LEU A 569 -3.97 5.07 -8.97
CA LEU A 569 -4.82 6.16 -8.55
C LEU A 569 -4.01 7.45 -8.45
N PHE A 570 -4.52 8.55 -9.01
CA PHE A 570 -3.97 9.89 -8.81
C PHE A 570 -5.00 10.82 -8.18
N ARG A 571 -4.53 11.68 -7.27
CA ARG A 571 -5.37 12.74 -6.68
C ARG A 571 -5.11 14.05 -7.40
N HIS A 572 -6.13 14.88 -7.51
CA HIS A 572 -5.95 16.26 -7.94
C HIS A 572 -5.02 16.98 -6.99
N SER A 573 -4.14 17.79 -7.57
CA SER A 573 -3.07 18.45 -6.83
C SER A 573 -2.94 19.89 -7.24
N HIS A 574 -2.40 20.71 -6.33
CA HIS A 574 -2.23 22.13 -6.56
C HIS A 574 -0.78 22.50 -6.26
N THR A 575 0.05 22.56 -7.30
CA THR A 575 1.45 22.98 -7.21
C THR A 575 1.56 24.47 -7.53
N LYS A 576 2.27 25.23 -6.70
CA LYS A 576 2.47 26.68 -6.91
C LYS A 576 3.13 26.92 -8.28
N GLY A 577 2.56 27.84 -9.05
CA GLY A 577 3.06 28.21 -10.38
C GLY A 577 2.51 27.36 -11.53
N LEU A 578 1.65 26.39 -11.24
CA LEU A 578 0.94 25.58 -12.22
C LEU A 578 -0.57 25.72 -12.00
N THR A 579 -1.35 25.47 -13.03
CA THR A 579 -2.79 25.23 -12.89
C THR A 579 -3.04 23.91 -12.12
N GLU A 580 -4.24 23.75 -11.58
CA GLU A 580 -4.65 22.49 -10.94
C GLU A 580 -4.58 21.31 -11.92
N GLY A 581 -5.01 21.52 -13.17
CA GLY A 581 -4.92 20.52 -14.23
C GLY A 581 -3.49 20.08 -14.53
N GLU A 582 -2.57 21.04 -14.70
CA GLU A 582 -1.15 20.76 -14.95
C GLU A 582 -0.50 20.00 -13.79
N SER A 583 -0.76 20.45 -12.57
CA SER A 583 -0.26 19.79 -11.36
C SER A 583 -0.76 18.35 -11.28
N THR A 584 -2.06 18.15 -11.54
CA THR A 584 -2.73 16.85 -11.52
C THR A 584 -2.18 15.92 -12.60
N LEU A 585 -2.00 16.40 -13.82
CA LEU A 585 -1.43 15.62 -14.91
C LEU A 585 0.02 15.19 -14.59
N LEU A 586 0.86 16.08 -14.07
CA LEU A 586 2.22 15.71 -13.65
C LEU A 586 2.20 14.66 -12.53
N ASN A 587 1.25 14.75 -11.59
CA ASN A 587 1.08 13.73 -10.55
C ASN A 587 0.71 12.37 -11.14
N ALA A 588 -0.22 12.34 -12.10
CA ALA A 588 -0.64 11.14 -12.80
C ALA A 588 0.51 10.52 -13.61
N LEU A 589 1.15 11.30 -14.48
CA LEU A 589 2.23 10.81 -15.37
C LEU A 589 3.43 10.24 -14.60
N ARG A 590 3.81 10.85 -13.48
CA ARG A 590 4.90 10.33 -12.63
C ARG A 590 4.61 8.94 -12.10
N LYS A 591 3.35 8.60 -11.82
CA LYS A 591 2.97 7.27 -11.32
C LYS A 591 3.24 6.16 -12.34
N ILE A 592 3.16 6.48 -13.63
CA ILE A 592 3.45 5.53 -14.72
C ILE A 592 4.87 5.68 -15.30
N GLY A 593 5.73 6.46 -14.62
CA GLY A 593 7.14 6.64 -14.96
C GLY A 593 7.43 7.65 -16.07
N ILE A 594 6.49 8.58 -16.34
CA ILE A 594 6.68 9.69 -17.27
C ILE A 594 6.96 10.96 -16.47
N ASP A 595 8.24 11.36 -16.38
CA ASP A 595 8.71 12.45 -15.50
C ASP A 595 9.37 13.62 -16.24
N LYS A 596 9.57 13.49 -17.55
CA LYS A 596 10.28 14.48 -18.39
C LYS A 596 9.42 15.67 -18.85
N ILE A 597 8.14 15.72 -18.50
CA ILE A 597 7.24 16.81 -18.88
C ILE A 597 7.36 17.95 -17.85
N SER A 598 7.52 19.18 -18.34
CA SER A 598 7.65 20.37 -17.51
C SER A 598 6.82 21.52 -18.08
N PHE A 599 5.82 21.95 -17.33
CA PHE A 599 4.96 23.10 -17.65
C PHE A 599 5.55 24.47 -17.25
N LYS A 600 6.87 24.56 -17.04
CA LYS A 600 7.52 25.83 -16.69
C LYS A 600 7.15 26.91 -17.72
N ASN A 601 6.72 28.07 -17.21
CA ASN A 601 6.70 29.32 -17.97
C ASN A 601 8.09 29.69 -18.46
#